data_AF-A0A830DEM4-F1
#
_entry.id   AF-A0A830DEM4-F1
#
_cell.length_a   1.000
_cell.length_b   1.000
_cell.length_c   1.000
_cell.angle_alpha   90.00
_cell.angle_beta   90.00
_cell.angle_gamma   90.00
#
_symmetry.space_group_name_H-M   'P 1'
#
loop_
_entity.id
_entity.type
_entity.pdbx_description
1 polymer ?
#
loop_
_entity_poly.entity_id
_entity_poly.type
_entity_poly.pdbx_seq_one_letter_code
_entity_poly.pdbx_strand_id
1 'polypeptide(L)'
;MPISSDLSNPRNFITKISRYNKVLLPISIEMAKRNLSGIWNFTNPGVVSHNEILYSNFTLEEQAKVIVAARSNNEMDASKLKKEFPELMSIKESLVQDRV
;
A
#
# COMPACT_ATOMS: atom_id res chain seq x y z
N MET A 1 2.77 -0.46 -10.41
CA MET A 1 2.89 -1.93 -10.48
C MET A 1 2.07 -2.40 -11.66
N PRO A 2 2.61 -3.22 -12.57
CA PRO A 2 1.86 -3.68 -13.74
C PRO A 2 0.76 -4.67 -13.32
N ILE A 3 -0.43 -4.50 -13.89
CA ILE A 3 -1.50 -5.50 -13.86
C ILE A 3 -1.40 -6.30 -15.15
N SER A 4 -1.35 -7.62 -15.04
CA SER A 4 -1.24 -8.53 -16.19
C SER A 4 -2.18 -9.71 -16.01
N SER A 5 -2.61 -10.33 -17.12
CA SER A 5 -3.33 -11.61 -17.11
C SER A 5 -2.46 -12.78 -16.67
N ASP A 6 -1.13 -12.65 -16.79
CA ASP A 6 -0.18 -13.64 -16.28
C ASP A 6 0.00 -13.51 -14.75
N LEU A 7 -0.76 -14.32 -14.02
CA LEU A 7 -0.73 -14.39 -12.55
C LEU A 7 0.54 -15.09 -12.00
N SER A 8 1.34 -15.74 -12.84
CA SER A 8 2.59 -16.36 -12.42
C SER A 8 3.73 -15.33 -12.29
N ASN A 9 3.60 -14.19 -12.97
CA ASN A 9 4.62 -13.15 -12.95
C ASN A 9 4.73 -12.49 -11.55
N PRO A 10 5.89 -12.57 -10.88
CA PRO A 10 6.08 -12.00 -9.54
C PRO A 10 6.04 -10.46 -9.53
N ARG A 11 6.11 -9.80 -10.70
CA ARG A 11 5.92 -8.34 -10.83
C ARG A 11 4.45 -7.95 -10.95
N ASN A 12 3.55 -8.90 -11.19
CA ASN A 12 2.12 -8.66 -11.28
C ASN A 12 1.60 -8.17 -9.92
N PHE A 13 0.81 -7.08 -9.98
CA PHE A 13 0.14 -6.53 -8.82
C PHE A 13 -0.72 -7.57 -8.09
N ILE A 14 -1.52 -8.37 -8.81
CA ILE A 14 -2.43 -9.36 -8.21
C ILE A 14 -1.66 -10.44 -7.45
N THR A 15 -0.56 -10.93 -8.01
CA THR A 15 0.30 -11.94 -7.38
C THR A 15 0.97 -11.42 -6.11
N LYS A 16 1.28 -10.12 -6.05
CA LYS A 16 1.83 -9.51 -4.83
C LYS A 16 0.77 -9.33 -3.75
N ILE A 17 -0.39 -8.75 -4.08
CA ILE A 17 -1.44 -8.49 -3.08
C ILE A 17 -2.08 -9.77 -2.52
N SER A 18 -2.19 -10.83 -3.33
CA SER A 18 -2.75 -12.12 -2.90
C SER A 18 -1.87 -12.85 -1.88
N ARG A 19 -0.58 -12.48 -1.77
CA ARG A 19 0.36 -13.05 -0.79
C ARG A 19 0.46 -12.24 0.50
N TYR A 20 -0.14 -11.05 0.56
CA TYR A 20 -0.15 -10.24 1.76
C TYR A 20 -1.40 -10.59 2.60
N ASN A 21 -1.17 -11.16 3.79
CA ASN A 21 -2.25 -11.62 4.67
C ASN A 21 -3.14 -10.50 5.24
N LYS A 22 -2.66 -9.25 5.28
CA LYS A 22 -3.35 -8.12 5.91
C LYS A 22 -3.14 -6.84 5.10
N VAL A 23 -3.90 -6.73 4.03
CA VAL A 23 -4.03 -5.49 3.23
C VAL A 23 -5.38 -4.85 3.52
N LEU A 24 -5.63 -3.61 3.06
CA LEU A 24 -6.93 -2.91 3.15
C LEU A 24 -8.11 -3.64 2.45
N LEU A 25 -7.91 -4.87 2.00
CA LEU A 25 -8.91 -5.71 1.33
C LEU A 25 -10.19 -5.93 2.16
N PRO A 26 -10.15 -6.20 3.49
CA PRO A 26 -11.37 -6.30 4.29
C PRO A 26 -12.20 -5.02 4.26
N ILE A 27 -11.55 -3.85 4.33
CA ILE A 27 -12.24 -2.56 4.22
C ILE A 27 -12.89 -2.42 2.84
N SER A 28 -12.21 -2.81 1.76
CA SER A 28 -12.79 -2.72 0.41
C SER A 28 -14.04 -3.60 0.22
N ILE A 29 -14.07 -4.76 0.87
CA ILE A 29 -15.24 -5.66 0.87
C ILE A 29 -16.40 -5.00 1.64
N GLU A 30 -16.12 -4.39 2.79
CA GLU A 30 -17.14 -3.65 3.56
C GLU A 30 -17.66 -2.42 2.82
N MET A 31 -16.79 -1.69 2.10
CA MET A 31 -17.22 -0.59 1.22
C MET A 31 -18.19 -1.06 0.15
N ALA A 32 -17.92 -2.22 -0.48
CA ALA A 32 -18.79 -2.82 -1.48
C ALA A 32 -20.15 -3.21 -0.88
N LYS A 33 -20.18 -3.87 0.29
CA LYS A 33 -21.42 -4.22 0.99
C LYS A 33 -22.25 -2.99 1.35
N ARG A 34 -21.59 -1.88 1.72
CA ARG A 34 -22.23 -0.59 2.06
C ARG A 34 -22.58 0.25 0.82
N ASN A 35 -22.31 -0.24 -0.39
CA ASN A 35 -22.51 0.49 -1.66
C ASN A 35 -21.80 1.86 -1.69
N LEU A 36 -20.65 1.98 -1.01
CA LEU A 36 -19.85 3.20 -1.04
C LEU A 36 -19.23 3.37 -2.43
N SER A 37 -19.56 4.49 -3.08
CA SER A 37 -19.15 4.79 -4.45
C SER A 37 -18.29 6.05 -4.53
N GLY A 38 -17.78 6.35 -5.72
CA GLY A 38 -16.89 7.47 -5.98
C GLY A 38 -15.41 7.18 -5.70
N ILE A 39 -14.61 8.24 -5.65
CA ILE A 39 -13.15 8.14 -5.54
C ILE A 39 -12.75 8.14 -4.06
N TRP A 40 -11.84 7.23 -3.70
CA TRP A 40 -11.31 7.09 -2.34
C TRP A 40 -9.80 6.96 -2.40
N ASN A 41 -9.10 7.81 -1.64
CA ASN A 41 -7.68 7.61 -1.35
C ASN A 41 -7.57 6.40 -0.43
N PHE A 42 -7.03 5.31 -0.96
CA PHE A 42 -7.09 3.99 -0.32
C PHE A 42 -5.74 3.57 0.24
N THR A 43 -5.22 4.38 1.15
CA THR A 43 -3.99 4.14 1.92
C THR A 43 -4.25 4.34 3.40
N ASN A 44 -3.46 3.68 4.25
CA ASN A 44 -3.45 4.00 5.67
C ASN A 44 -3.09 5.49 5.87
N PRO A 45 -3.66 6.15 6.89
CA PRO A 45 -3.28 7.52 7.23
C PRO A 45 -1.79 7.66 7.58
N GLY A 46 -1.21 8.77 7.15
CA GLY A 46 0.19 9.13 7.38
C GLY A 46 1.14 8.60 6.32
N VAL A 47 2.43 8.82 6.55
CA VAL A 47 3.51 8.48 5.62
C VAL A 47 4.54 7.58 6.28
N VAL A 48 5.22 6.80 5.43
CA VAL A 48 6.35 5.97 5.83
C VAL A 48 7.40 6.01 4.72
N SER A 49 8.66 6.13 5.12
CA SER A 49 9.81 6.11 4.23
C SER A 49 10.39 4.70 4.11
N HIS A 50 11.18 4.47 3.06
CA HIS A 50 11.89 3.21 2.87
C HIS A 50 12.80 2.88 4.06
N ASN A 51 13.46 3.88 4.65
CA ASN A 51 14.37 3.72 5.79
C ASN A 51 13.64 3.31 7.08
N GLU A 52 12.35 3.65 7.22
CA GLU A 52 11.55 3.24 8.38
C GLU A 52 11.07 1.78 8.28
N ILE A 53 11.14 1.16 7.10
CA ILE A 53 10.65 -0.21 6.86
C ILE A 53 11.80 -1.19 6.61
N LEU A 54 12.84 -0.76 5.89
CA LEU A 54 13.94 -1.62 5.45
C LEU A 54 15.14 -1.50 6.39
N TYR A 55 15.82 -2.63 6.62
CA TYR A 55 17.05 -2.70 7.42
C TYR A 55 18.33 -2.44 6.61
N SER A 56 18.23 -2.43 5.27
CA SER A 56 19.35 -2.27 4.34
C SER A 56 18.98 -1.24 3.27
N ASN A 57 19.75 -0.16 3.19
CA ASN A 57 19.55 0.91 2.21
C ASN A 57 20.42 0.70 0.98
N PHE A 58 19.88 1.05 -0.18
CA PHE A 58 20.67 1.21 -1.40
C PHE A 58 21.49 2.49 -1.32
N THR A 59 22.68 2.46 -1.87
CA THR A 59 23.39 3.68 -2.27
C THR A 59 22.69 4.32 -3.48
N LEU A 60 22.87 5.63 -3.68
CA LEU A 60 22.27 6.35 -4.81
C LEU A 60 22.67 5.74 -6.17
N GLU A 61 23.89 5.22 -6.28
CA GLU A 61 24.38 4.56 -7.50
C GLU A 61 23.70 3.21 -7.77
N GLU A 62 23.43 2.41 -6.74
CA GLU A 62 22.69 1.16 -6.88
C GLU A 62 21.23 1.43 -7.23
N GLN A 63 20.62 2.45 -6.61
CA GLN A 63 19.26 2.86 -6.90
C GLN A 63 19.11 3.33 -8.36
N ALA A 64 20.07 4.10 -8.88
CA ALA A 64 20.06 4.60 -10.26
C ALA A 64 20.15 3.47 -11.31
N LYS A 65 20.83 2.36 -11.00
CA LYS A 65 20.94 1.19 -11.90
C LYS A 65 19.62 0.42 -12.04
N VAL A 66 18.72 0.53 -11.07
CA VAL A 66 17.49 -0.27 -11.00
C VAL A 66 16.24 0.55 -11.38
N ILE A 67 16.28 1.87 -11.19
CA ILE A 67 15.15 2.75 -11.50
C ILE A 67 15.24 3.27 -12.94
N VAL A 68 14.51 2.60 -13.85
CA VAL A 68 14.41 2.97 -15.27
C VAL A 68 13.63 4.27 -15.50
N ALA A 69 12.79 4.69 -14.55
CA ALA A 69 12.01 5.92 -14.61
C ALA A 69 11.66 6.44 -13.21
N ALA A 70 11.53 7.76 -13.07
CA ALA A 70 11.15 8.40 -11.81
C ALA A 70 9.87 7.78 -11.21
N ARG A 71 9.83 7.67 -9.88
CA ARG A 71 8.70 7.10 -9.14
C ARG A 71 7.95 8.22 -8.43
N SER A 72 6.63 8.12 -8.37
CA SER A 72 5.80 9.05 -7.60
C SER A 72 6.03 8.81 -6.11
N ASN A 73 6.41 9.86 -5.40
CA ASN A 73 6.45 9.91 -3.94
C ASN A 73 5.40 10.92 -3.51
N ASN A 74 4.34 10.47 -2.85
CA ASN A 74 3.23 11.31 -2.46
C ASN A 74 2.66 10.87 -1.10
N GLU A 75 1.92 11.79 -0.48
CA GLU A 75 1.01 11.51 0.61
C GLU A 75 -0.41 11.69 0.07
N MET A 76 -1.31 10.75 0.40
CA MET A 76 -2.72 10.85 0.03
C MET A 76 -3.55 11.16 1.27
N ASP A 77 -4.41 12.18 1.19
CA ASP A 77 -5.32 12.51 2.28
C ASP A 77 -6.32 11.37 2.52
N ALA A 78 -6.19 10.71 3.66
CA ALA A 78 -7.03 9.59 4.08
C ALA A 78 -8.24 10.03 4.92
N SER A 79 -8.49 11.33 5.11
CA SER A 79 -9.55 11.85 5.98
C SER A 79 -10.94 11.30 5.63
N LYS A 80 -11.25 11.21 4.33
CA LYS A 80 -12.51 10.64 3.84
C LYS A 80 -12.66 9.17 4.27
N LEU A 81 -11.62 8.36 4.07
CA LEU A 81 -11.63 6.93 4.40
C LEU A 81 -11.68 6.70 5.92
N LYS A 82 -10.87 7.45 6.68
CA LYS A 82 -10.79 7.39 8.15
C LYS A 82 -12.10 7.79 8.82
N LYS A 83 -12.87 8.69 8.21
CA LYS A 83 -14.21 9.06 8.70
C LYS A 83 -15.20 7.89 8.61
N GLU A 84 -15.17 7.12 7.51
CA GLU A 84 -16.04 5.94 7.34
C GLU A 84 -15.56 4.71 8.10
N PHE A 85 -14.25 4.59 8.32
CA PHE A 85 -13.61 3.50 9.04
C PHE A 85 -12.71 4.06 10.15
N PRO A 86 -13.30 4.51 11.28
CA PRO A 86 -12.53 5.07 12.40
C PRO A 86 -11.49 4.12 12.98
N GLU A 87 -11.69 2.80 12.83
CA GLU A 87 -10.77 1.73 13.22
C GLU A 87 -9.52 1.63 12.32
N LEU A 88 -9.50 2.32 11.17
CA LEU A 88 -8.38 2.28 10.23
C LEU A 88 -7.11 2.84 10.88
N MET A 89 -6.14 1.98 11.16
CA MET A 89 -4.88 2.35 11.81
C MET A 89 -3.98 3.19 10.90
N SER A 90 -3.14 4.04 11.50
CA SER A 90 -2.08 4.73 10.74
C SER A 90 -1.08 3.72 10.17
N ILE A 91 -0.33 4.14 9.15
CA ILE A 91 0.62 3.24 8.48
C ILE A 91 1.67 2.68 9.45
N LYS A 92 2.15 3.48 10.41
CA LYS A 92 3.18 3.06 11.38
C LYS A 92 2.64 2.04 12.38
N GLU A 93 1.45 2.27 12.91
CA GLU A 93 0.82 1.34 13.86
C GLU A 93 0.47 0.02 13.18
N SER A 94 -0.08 0.08 11.97
CA SER A 94 -0.43 -1.11 11.17
C SER A 94 0.81 -1.99 10.92
N LEU A 95 1.96 -1.38 10.62
CA LEU A 95 3.21 -2.10 10.39
C LEU A 95 3.78 -2.77 11.64
N VAL A 96 3.48 -2.27 12.85
CA VAL A 96 3.93 -2.87 14.13
C VAL A 96 3.03 -4.02 14.53
N GLN A 97 1.71 -3.88 14.37
CA GLN A 97 0.74 -4.94 14.69
C GLN A 97 0.91 -6.19 13.80
N ASP A 98 1.42 -6.02 12.59
CA ASP A 98 1.68 -7.13 11.66
C ASP A 98 2.99 -7.90 11.93
N ARG A 99 3.80 -7.47 12.91
CA ARG A 99 5.05 -8.14 13.31
C ARG A 99 4.87 -9.17 14.44
N VAL A 100 3.64 -9.46 14.85
CA VAL A 100 3.27 -10.49 15.84
C VAL A 100 2.37 -11.53 15.17
#